data_AF-A0A1E5QSB8-F1
#
_entry.id   AF-A0A1E5QSB8-F1
#
_cell.length_a   1.000
_cell.length_b   1.000
_cell.length_c   1.000
_cell.angle_alpha   90.00
_cell.angle_beta   90.00
_cell.angle_gamma   90.00
#
_symmetry.space_group_name_H-M   'P 1'
#
loop_
_entity.id
_entity.type
_entity.pdbx_description
1 polymer ?
#
loop_
_entity_poly.entity_id
_entity_poly.type
_entity_poly.pdbx_seq_one_letter_code
_entity_poly.pdbx_strand_id
1 'polypeptide(L)'
;MSEKIQLTGQMPKFGGSTGGLLSAADREEKYAITWTSSKEQVFEMPTGGAAIMNEGENLYYFARKEQCLALGTQLRTKFKPKMEDYKVYRIYPNGEVQYLHPADGVFPEKVNEGREFHGKKDRNIGRNPEPVTLKFSGKNPYDV
;
A
#
# COMPACT_ATOMS: atom_id res chain seq x y z
N MET A 1 -12.40 5.06 -19.64
CA MET A 1 -13.39 5.81 -18.82
C MET A 1 -12.95 5.64 -17.38
N SER A 2 -12.38 6.66 -16.75
CA SER A 2 -11.94 6.56 -15.36
C SER A 2 -13.18 6.56 -14.47
N GLU A 3 -13.52 5.41 -13.91
CA GLU A 3 -14.48 5.35 -12.82
C GLU A 3 -13.92 6.19 -11.67
N LYS A 4 -14.64 7.26 -11.30
CA LYS A 4 -14.30 8.06 -10.12
C LYS A 4 -14.53 7.19 -8.89
N ILE A 5 -13.49 6.53 -8.41
CA ILE A 5 -13.53 5.80 -7.14
C ILE A 5 -13.73 6.83 -6.03
N GLN A 6 -14.90 6.82 -5.42
CA GLN A 6 -15.19 7.64 -4.25
C GLN A 6 -14.82 6.85 -2.99
N LEU A 7 -13.89 7.39 -2.21
CA LEU A 7 -13.47 6.77 -0.94
C LEU A 7 -14.49 7.12 0.15
N THR A 8 -14.99 6.08 0.82
CA THR A 8 -15.88 6.19 1.98
C THR A 8 -15.16 5.74 3.24
N GLY A 9 -15.68 6.17 4.39
CA GLY A 9 -15.17 5.79 5.71
C GLY A 9 -14.97 6.97 6.64
N GLN A 10 -14.93 6.68 7.93
CA GLN A 10 -14.72 7.66 8.98
C GLN A 10 -13.24 7.75 9.35
N MET A 11 -12.75 8.96 9.60
CA MET A 11 -11.39 9.14 10.10
C MET A 11 -11.29 8.67 11.56
N PRO A 12 -10.28 7.84 11.90
CA PRO A 12 -9.95 7.52 13.28
C PRO A 12 -9.81 8.76 14.16
N LYS A 13 -10.16 8.62 15.44
CA LYS A 13 -10.01 9.69 16.44
C LYS A 13 -8.53 9.82 16.76
N PHE A 14 -7.91 10.90 16.28
CA PHE A 14 -6.48 11.17 16.45
C PHE A 14 -6.23 12.67 16.63
N GLY A 15 -5.40 13.04 17.61
CA GLY A 15 -5.08 14.44 17.92
C GLY A 15 -4.12 15.11 16.93
N GLY A 16 -3.63 14.37 15.93
CA GLY A 16 -2.63 14.83 14.96
C GLY A 16 -1.20 14.49 15.38
N SER A 17 -0.30 14.49 14.40
CA SER A 17 1.14 14.32 14.61
C SER A 17 1.94 15.13 13.60
N THR A 18 3.25 15.26 13.85
CA THR A 18 4.18 15.98 12.97
C THR A 18 4.71 15.11 11.81
N GLY A 19 4.47 13.80 11.85
CA GLY A 19 4.91 12.84 10.82
C GLY A 19 3.87 12.54 9.74
N GLY A 20 2.81 13.35 9.65
CA GLY A 20 1.69 13.16 8.73
C GLY A 20 1.96 13.62 7.29
N LEU A 21 0.92 14.14 6.64
CA LEU A 21 1.01 14.64 5.27
C LEU A 21 1.87 15.92 5.20
N LEU A 22 2.75 15.98 4.21
CA LEU A 22 3.52 17.17 3.85
C LEU A 22 3.06 17.72 2.50
N SER A 23 3.69 18.78 2.00
CA SER A 23 3.37 19.42 0.71
C SER A 23 3.40 18.47 -0.50
N ALA A 24 4.13 17.36 -0.42
CA ALA A 24 4.13 16.30 -1.45
C ALA A 24 2.74 15.67 -1.63
N ALA A 25 1.92 15.61 -0.58
CA ALA A 25 0.58 15.05 -0.63
C ALA A 25 -0.38 15.84 -1.55
N ASP A 26 -0.13 17.15 -1.69
CA ASP A 26 -0.92 18.04 -2.55
C ASP A 26 -0.29 18.23 -3.94
N ARG A 27 1.04 18.08 -4.06
CA ARG A 27 1.78 18.36 -5.30
C ARG A 27 2.07 17.14 -6.16
N GLU A 28 2.24 15.96 -5.56
CA GLU A 28 2.71 14.76 -6.25
C GLU A 28 1.71 13.61 -6.15
N GLU A 29 1.51 13.08 -4.94
CA GLU A 29 0.57 11.99 -4.64
C GLU A 29 0.43 11.81 -3.12
N LYS A 30 -0.68 11.21 -2.71
CA LYS A 30 -0.89 10.69 -1.37
C LYS A 30 -1.53 9.32 -1.42
N TYR A 31 -1.51 8.61 -0.31
CA TYR A 31 -2.07 7.28 -0.20
C TYR A 31 -3.23 7.26 0.78
N ALA A 32 -4.23 6.44 0.50
CA ALA A 32 -5.34 6.18 1.40
C ALA A 32 -5.40 4.70 1.74
N ILE A 33 -5.83 4.40 2.96
CA ILE A 33 -6.15 3.05 3.40
C ILE A 33 -7.55 3.05 4.00
N THR A 34 -8.37 2.08 3.57
CA THR A 34 -9.67 1.80 4.17
C THR A 34 -9.65 0.42 4.80
N TRP A 35 -10.39 0.22 5.89
CA TRP A 35 -10.56 -1.08 6.55
C TRP A 35 -11.83 -1.09 7.39
N THR A 36 -12.39 -2.26 7.65
CA THR A 36 -13.57 -2.38 8.52
C THR A 36 -13.14 -2.88 9.90
N SER A 37 -13.56 -2.17 10.94
CA SER A 37 -13.40 -2.60 12.32
C SER A 37 -14.72 -3.09 12.90
N SER A 38 -14.70 -4.20 13.65
CA SER A 38 -15.87 -4.72 14.35
C SER A 38 -16.20 -3.97 15.64
N LYS A 39 -15.29 -3.12 16.13
CA LYS A 39 -15.48 -2.34 17.37
C LYS A 39 -14.55 -1.14 17.40
N GLU A 40 -14.90 -0.15 18.21
CA GLU A 40 -13.97 0.93 18.54
C GLU A 40 -12.79 0.39 19.36
N GLN A 41 -11.55 0.63 18.91
CA GLN A 41 -10.35 0.16 19.60
C GLN A 41 -9.10 0.96 19.25
N VAL A 42 -8.09 0.88 20.12
CA VAL A 42 -6.83 1.61 19.97
C VAL A 42 -5.89 0.88 19.01
N PHE A 43 -5.19 1.64 18.17
CA PHE A 43 -4.09 1.15 17.34
C PHE A 43 -2.95 2.17 17.29
N GLU A 44 -1.78 1.70 16.88
CA GLU A 44 -0.61 2.54 16.71
C GLU A 44 -0.57 3.10 15.29
N MET A 45 -0.30 4.39 15.16
CA MET A 45 -0.13 5.03 13.86
C MET A 45 1.30 4.80 13.35
N PRO A 46 1.50 4.37 12.09
CA PRO A 46 2.85 4.30 11.48
C PRO A 46 3.59 5.65 11.47
N THR A 47 2.86 6.76 11.57
CA THR A 47 3.37 8.13 11.65
C THR A 47 3.59 8.62 13.08
N GLY A 48 3.54 7.71 14.05
CA GLY A 48 3.74 7.97 15.48
C GLY A 48 2.45 8.29 16.23
N GLY A 49 2.39 7.80 17.48
CA GLY A 49 1.26 7.98 18.39
C GLY A 49 0.23 6.84 18.35
N ALA A 50 -0.74 6.91 19.24
CA ALA A 50 -1.89 6.01 19.27
C ALA A 50 -3.15 6.75 18.79
N ALA A 51 -3.95 6.07 17.99
CA ALA A 51 -5.24 6.55 17.52
C ALA A 51 -6.33 5.55 17.89
N ILE A 52 -7.58 6.00 17.86
CA ILE A 52 -8.74 5.13 18.10
C ILE A 52 -9.47 4.94 16.76
N MET A 53 -9.50 3.71 16.24
CA MET A 53 -10.30 3.39 15.05
C MET A 53 -11.77 3.33 15.43
N ASN A 54 -12.66 3.81 14.55
CA ASN A 54 -14.10 3.75 14.74
C ASN A 54 -14.62 2.33 14.48
N GLU A 55 -15.78 1.99 15.02
CA GLU A 55 -16.54 0.82 14.58
C GLU A 55 -17.09 1.06 13.17
N GLY A 56 -16.99 0.05 12.30
CA GLY A 56 -17.36 0.14 10.88
C GLY A 56 -16.20 0.52 9.95
N GLU A 57 -16.52 1.15 8.83
CA GLU A 57 -15.55 1.50 7.78
C GLU A 57 -14.71 2.72 8.21
N ASN A 58 -13.40 2.51 8.28
CA ASN A 58 -12.41 3.53 8.57
C ASN A 58 -11.68 3.94 7.30
N LEU A 59 -11.28 5.20 7.22
CA LEU A 59 -10.47 5.77 6.15
C LEU A 59 -9.37 6.65 6.74
N TYR A 60 -8.13 6.46 6.29
CA TYR A 60 -7.01 7.32 6.69
C TYR A 60 -6.05 7.61 5.53
N TYR A 61 -5.45 8.81 5.55
CA TYR A 61 -4.51 9.28 4.52
C TYR A 61 -3.07 9.27 5.04
N PHE A 62 -2.17 8.68 4.26
CA PHE A 62 -0.73 8.59 4.53
C PHE A 62 0.09 9.22 3.39
N ALA A 63 1.32 9.60 3.70
CA ALA A 63 2.23 10.20 2.74
C ALA A 63 2.86 9.15 1.81
N ARG A 64 3.08 7.91 2.30
CA ARG A 64 3.77 6.85 1.55
C ARG A 64 3.02 5.54 1.57
N LYS A 65 3.09 4.78 0.47
CA LYS A 65 2.53 3.42 0.34
C LYS A 65 2.97 2.47 1.47
N GLU A 66 4.24 2.57 1.88
CA GLU A 66 4.83 1.75 2.92
C GLU A 66 4.09 1.89 4.27
N GLN A 67 3.64 3.10 4.61
CA GLN A 67 2.88 3.35 5.85
C GLN A 67 1.52 2.65 5.81
N CYS A 68 0.84 2.66 4.67
CA CYS A 68 -0.40 1.91 4.47
C CYS A 68 -0.19 0.40 4.65
N LEU A 69 0.88 -0.16 4.05
CA LEU A 69 1.18 -1.59 4.16
C LEU A 69 1.62 -1.99 5.57
N ALA A 70 2.34 -1.12 6.28
CA ALA A 70 2.69 -1.31 7.69
C ALA A 70 1.43 -1.38 8.57
N LEU A 71 0.49 -0.42 8.40
CA LEU A 71 -0.80 -0.46 9.09
C LEU A 71 -1.60 -1.72 8.72
N GLY A 72 -1.70 -2.04 7.43
CA GLY A 72 -2.38 -3.26 6.97
C GLY A 72 -1.79 -4.54 7.58
N THR A 73 -0.48 -4.61 7.76
CA THR A 73 0.19 -5.73 8.45
C THR A 73 -0.18 -5.76 9.92
N GLN A 74 -0.20 -4.60 10.60
CA GLN A 74 -0.64 -4.49 11.98
C GLN A 74 -2.10 -4.94 12.17
N LEU A 75 -3.00 -4.50 11.29
CA LEU A 75 -4.42 -4.86 11.26
C LEU A 75 -4.64 -6.38 11.18
N ARG A 76 -3.80 -7.08 10.40
CA ARG A 76 -3.86 -8.54 10.23
C ARG A 76 -3.22 -9.34 11.35
N THR A 77 -2.24 -8.78 12.06
CA THR A 77 -1.38 -9.52 13.00
C THR A 77 -1.67 -9.24 14.46
N LYS A 78 -1.94 -7.98 14.83
CA LYS A 78 -2.08 -7.57 16.23
C LYS A 78 -3.52 -7.59 16.75
N PHE A 79 -4.51 -7.65 15.87
CA PHE A 79 -5.93 -7.59 16.25
C PHE A 79 -6.63 -8.95 16.20
N LYS A 80 -7.61 -9.11 17.09
CA LYS A 80 -8.55 -10.24 17.13
C LYS A 80 -9.97 -9.64 17.25
N PRO A 81 -10.86 -9.83 16.26
CA PRO A 81 -10.67 -10.57 15.01
C PRO A 81 -9.63 -9.92 14.07
N LYS A 82 -9.06 -10.73 13.16
CA LYS A 82 -8.12 -10.23 12.14
C LYS A 82 -8.87 -9.38 11.12
N MET A 83 -8.30 -8.24 10.76
CA MET A 83 -8.85 -7.34 9.75
C MET A 83 -8.11 -7.54 8.43
N GLU A 84 -8.66 -8.37 7.56
CA GLU A 84 -8.06 -8.76 6.28
C GLU A 84 -8.67 -8.03 5.08
N ASP A 85 -9.70 -7.22 5.28
CA ASP A 85 -10.45 -6.52 4.24
C ASP A 85 -9.91 -5.13 3.89
N TYR A 86 -8.70 -4.79 4.38
CA TYR A 86 -8.14 -3.47 4.13
C TYR A 86 -7.78 -3.27 2.65
N LYS A 87 -7.95 -2.04 2.18
CA LYS A 87 -7.71 -1.63 0.79
C LYS A 87 -6.82 -0.40 0.77
N VAL A 88 -5.84 -0.38 -0.12
CA VAL A 88 -4.91 0.74 -0.31
C VAL A 88 -5.12 1.37 -1.67
N TYR A 89 -5.15 2.70 -1.68
CA TYR A 89 -5.35 3.53 -2.86
C TYR A 89 -4.23 4.56 -2.97
N ARG A 90 -3.91 4.97 -4.18
CA ARG A 90 -3.10 6.14 -4.49
C ARG A 90 -4.02 7.23 -5.03
N ILE A 91 -3.79 8.47 -4.58
CA ILE A 91 -4.58 9.64 -4.93
C ILE A 91 -3.62 10.66 -5.53
N TYR A 92 -3.90 11.05 -6.76
CA TYR A 92 -3.16 12.07 -7.48
C TYR A 92 -3.74 13.48 -7.21
N PRO A 93 -2.95 14.55 -7.40
CA PRO A 93 -3.40 15.94 -7.24
C PRO A 93 -4.58 16.33 -8.13
N ASN A 94 -4.74 15.67 -9.28
CA ASN A 94 -5.87 15.83 -10.19
C ASN A 94 -7.19 15.21 -9.66
N GLY A 95 -7.15 14.54 -8.50
CA GLY A 95 -8.29 13.83 -7.90
C GLY A 95 -8.52 12.42 -8.44
N GLU A 96 -7.66 11.91 -9.32
CA GLU A 96 -7.71 10.52 -9.77
C GLU A 96 -7.28 9.58 -8.64
N VAL A 97 -8.05 8.53 -8.44
CA VAL A 97 -7.82 7.52 -7.41
C VAL A 97 -7.52 6.19 -8.10
N GLN A 98 -6.34 5.64 -7.81
CA GLN A 98 -5.89 4.35 -8.31
C GLN A 98 -5.96 3.32 -7.18
N TYR A 99 -6.70 2.24 -7.37
CA TYR A 99 -6.69 1.10 -6.44
C TYR A 99 -5.37 0.32 -6.57
N LEU A 100 -4.68 0.09 -5.45
CA LEU A 100 -3.34 -0.50 -5.43
C LEU A 100 -3.25 -1.87 -4.77
N HIS A 101 -3.97 -2.11 -3.67
CA HIS A 101 -3.79 -3.34 -2.90
C HIS A 101 -5.02 -3.72 -2.08
N PRO A 102 -5.42 -5.00 -2.05
CA PRO A 102 -5.03 -6.06 -2.99
C PRO A 102 -5.67 -5.83 -4.38
N ALA A 103 -4.88 -5.53 -5.41
CA ALA A 103 -5.42 -5.07 -6.70
C ALA A 103 -6.35 -6.08 -7.39
N ASP A 104 -6.12 -7.37 -7.18
CA ASP A 104 -6.93 -8.48 -7.69
C ASP A 104 -7.87 -9.09 -6.63
N GLY A 105 -8.05 -8.41 -5.49
CA GLY A 105 -8.87 -8.87 -4.37
C GLY A 105 -8.27 -10.04 -3.57
N VAL A 106 -7.13 -10.59 -4.00
CA VAL A 106 -6.43 -11.68 -3.32
C VAL A 106 -5.09 -11.16 -2.84
N PHE A 107 -4.74 -11.41 -1.58
CA PHE A 107 -3.43 -10.98 -1.08
C PHE A 107 -2.27 -11.57 -1.92
N PRO A 108 -1.18 -10.83 -2.14
CA PRO A 108 -0.09 -11.24 -3.03
C PRO A 108 0.65 -12.48 -2.54
N GLU A 109 0.63 -12.78 -1.23
CA GLU A 109 1.20 -14.02 -0.70
C GLU A 109 0.43 -15.29 -1.13
N LYS A 110 -0.83 -15.16 -1.55
CA LYS A 110 -1.63 -16.28 -2.04
C LYS A 110 -1.60 -16.29 -3.56
N VAL A 111 -1.29 -17.45 -4.15
CA VAL A 111 -1.28 -17.62 -5.61
C VAL A 111 -2.69 -17.41 -6.19
N ASN A 112 -2.76 -16.76 -7.35
CA ASN A 112 -3.99 -16.52 -8.11
C ASN A 112 -3.68 -16.82 -9.59
N GLU A 113 -4.51 -17.64 -10.24
CA GLU A 113 -4.25 -18.18 -11.58
C GLU A 113 -4.23 -17.09 -12.68
N GLY A 114 -4.91 -15.97 -12.47
CA GLY A 114 -4.96 -14.85 -13.42
C GLY A 114 -3.73 -13.92 -13.43
N ARG A 115 -2.67 -14.22 -12.65
CA ARG A 115 -1.47 -13.35 -12.55
C ARG A 115 -0.43 -13.74 -13.59
N GLU A 116 -0.09 -12.80 -14.46
CA GLU A 116 1.02 -12.96 -15.40
C GLU A 116 2.39 -12.78 -14.72
N PHE A 117 3.41 -13.41 -15.29
CA PHE A 117 4.79 -13.25 -14.84
C PHE A 117 5.38 -11.95 -15.41
N HIS A 118 5.51 -10.93 -14.56
CA HIS A 118 6.27 -9.72 -14.89
C HIS A 118 7.66 -9.77 -14.24
N GLY A 119 8.71 -9.52 -15.04
CA GLY A 119 10.10 -9.49 -14.55
C GLY A 119 10.75 -10.86 -14.31
N LYS A 120 10.09 -11.96 -14.69
CA LYS A 120 10.66 -13.31 -14.60
C LYS A 120 11.80 -13.47 -15.61
N LYS A 121 12.92 -14.06 -15.17
CA LYS A 121 14.03 -14.50 -16.03
C LYS A 121 14.13 -16.01 -15.92
N ASP A 122 14.07 -16.71 -17.04
CA ASP A 122 14.13 -18.18 -17.09
C ASP A 122 15.59 -18.69 -16.98
N ARG A 123 16.25 -18.33 -15.89
CA ARG A 123 17.60 -18.77 -15.53
C ARG A 123 17.80 -18.73 -14.02
N ASN A 124 18.86 -19.37 -13.55
CA ASN A 124 19.28 -19.25 -12.15
C ASN A 124 20.12 -17.97 -11.92
N ILE A 125 20.26 -17.55 -10.67
CA ILE A 125 20.98 -16.33 -10.29
C ILE A 125 22.47 -16.36 -10.69
N GLY A 126 23.10 -17.53 -10.67
CA GLY A 126 24.52 -17.72 -11.03
C GLY A 126 24.80 -17.68 -12.54
N ARG A 127 23.76 -17.64 -13.37
CA ARG A 127 23.86 -17.52 -14.84
C ARG A 127 23.65 -16.09 -15.34
N ASN A 128 23.66 -15.10 -14.44
CA ASN A 128 23.71 -13.71 -14.88
C ASN A 128 25.06 -13.45 -15.58
N PRO A 129 25.06 -12.76 -16.74
CA PRO A 129 26.29 -12.44 -17.45
C PRO A 129 27.22 -11.54 -16.62
N GLU A 130 28.53 -11.68 -16.84
CA GLU A 130 29.51 -10.85 -16.16
C GLU A 130 29.39 -9.38 -16.58
N PRO A 131 29.48 -8.39 -15.67
CA PRO A 131 29.34 -6.98 -16.00
C PRO A 131 30.28 -6.49 -17.11
N VAL A 132 31.47 -7.09 -17.22
CA VAL A 132 32.45 -6.77 -18.26
C VAL A 132 31.92 -7.01 -19.67
N THR A 133 31.08 -8.04 -19.84
CA THR A 133 30.49 -8.38 -21.15
C THR A 133 29.39 -7.41 -21.56
N LEU A 134 28.83 -6.67 -20.61
CA LEU A 134 27.76 -5.69 -20.80
C LEU A 134 28.26 -4.25 -20.69
N LYS A 135 29.57 -4.03 -20.63
CA LYS A 135 30.16 -2.72 -20.44
C LYS A 135 29.70 -1.76 -21.54
N PHE A 136 29.30 -0.56 -21.14
CA PHE A 136 28.77 0.50 -22.03
C PHE A 136 27.47 0.16 -22.77
N SER A 137 26.82 -0.96 -22.47
CA SER A 137 25.53 -1.34 -23.08
C SER A 137 24.33 -0.59 -22.48
N GLY A 138 24.50 0.02 -21.30
CA GLY A 138 23.41 0.62 -20.52
C GLY A 138 22.47 -0.39 -19.86
N LYS A 139 22.75 -1.70 -19.99
CA LYS A 139 21.95 -2.78 -19.40
C LYS A 139 22.66 -3.39 -18.19
N ASN A 140 21.89 -3.79 -17.19
CA ASN A 140 22.44 -4.50 -16.03
C ASN A 140 22.45 -6.01 -16.26
N PRO A 141 23.37 -6.76 -15.61
CA PRO A 141 23.39 -8.22 -15.66
C PRO A 141 22.08 -8.93 -15.34
N TYR A 142 21.23 -8.36 -14.48
CA TYR A 142 19.94 -8.95 -14.14
C TYR A 142 18.84 -8.65 -15.17
N ASP A 143 19.05 -7.69 -16.07
CA ASP A 143 18.07 -7.28 -17.10
C ASP A 143 18.17 -8.12 -18.38
N VAL A 144 19.36 -8.66 -18.67
CA VAL A 144 19.70 -9.41 -19.90
C VAL A 144 19.99 -10.83 -19.57
#